data_AF-A0AAD5GM45-F1
#
_entry.id   AF-A0AAD5GM45-F1
#
_cell.length_a   1.000
_cell.length_b   1.000
_cell.length_c   1.000
_cell.angle_alpha   90.00
_cell.angle_beta   90.00
_cell.angle_gamma   90.00
#
_symmetry.space_group_name_H-M   'P 1'
#
loop_
_entity.id
_entity.type
_entity.pdbx_description
1 polymer ?
#
loop_
_entity_poly.entity_id
_entity_poly.type
_entity_poly.pdbx_seq_one_letter_code
_entity_poly.pdbx_strand_id
1 'polypeptide(L)'
;METMSSCADSPYELMLTALSLIPIAHYAIGVVSVMLVMMYKFLEFHIVQDLMSGLRGQRVDLTFNNCSQLYHEVVSKCTLLHGRYMSTPWLSSPHLQTTFLRFFGRPPVFNYRREVLDTGDGGIVALDWLARHDVVENDDTGNNEVRQDANTPVVIVIPGLTSDSDSVYIKHLTFYMAKRGWNVVVSNHRGLGGVPLTSDFFYNGGWTEDLRKVVKHIRAQSPDVPLFVVGTSLGANMMVKYLGEDGDDILIDGAAAVCCPWDLLLCDRFIGRNAVQRFYDKALGAGLKRYAKKHQDFFTRLSDWDGIEKARRVREFDTSGTCRVGKFDTADIYYRESSCVGYVGRIKVPLLCISALDDPVCTKEALIWDECRVNKNVILATTQHGGHLGYFDGMDAKGVWWVRAVDEFLTVLGSSKLIKRQNKMPDSLQVMPQKPVTNNDSYASFVKKTNNQIHLDNTPKMNKISMEEQGSETVSTVDSIMFFLKRFMDQF
;
A
#
# COMPACT_ATOMS: atom_id res chain seq x y z
N MET A 1 -48.93 -29.51 -64.19
CA MET A 1 -48.99 -29.59 -62.72
C MET A 1 -47.56 -29.35 -62.23
N GLU A 2 -47.14 -28.09 -62.24
CA GLU A 2 -45.82 -27.68 -61.75
C GLU A 2 -45.87 -27.70 -60.23
N THR A 3 -45.12 -28.62 -59.62
CA THR A 3 -44.91 -28.65 -58.18
C THR A 3 -43.95 -27.53 -57.81
N MET A 4 -44.49 -26.36 -57.46
CA MET A 4 -43.76 -25.34 -56.70
C MET A 4 -43.40 -25.93 -55.34
N SER A 5 -42.19 -26.47 -55.22
CA SER A 5 -41.57 -26.74 -53.93
C SER A 5 -41.16 -25.40 -53.32
N SER A 6 -42.06 -24.76 -52.54
CA SER A 6 -41.66 -23.64 -51.69
C SER A 6 -40.75 -24.18 -50.60
N CYS A 7 -39.44 -24.09 -50.81
CA CYS A 7 -38.47 -24.23 -49.74
C CYS A 7 -38.77 -23.10 -48.76
N ALA A 8 -39.39 -23.41 -47.63
CA ALA A 8 -39.51 -22.44 -46.56
C ALA A 8 -38.09 -22.25 -46.02
N ASP A 9 -37.44 -21.15 -46.40
CA ASP A 9 -36.12 -20.81 -45.91
C ASP A 9 -36.12 -20.94 -44.38
N SER A 10 -35.14 -21.68 -43.86
CA SER A 10 -35.00 -21.88 -42.43
C SER A 10 -34.99 -20.50 -41.75
N PRO A 11 -35.72 -20.29 -40.64
CA PRO A 11 -35.71 -19.02 -39.92
C PRO A 11 -34.28 -18.53 -39.59
N TYR A 12 -33.34 -19.46 -39.44
CA TYR A 12 -31.93 -19.18 -39.23
C TYR A 12 -31.20 -18.67 -40.48
N GLU A 13 -31.56 -19.16 -41.68
CA GLU A 13 -31.00 -18.68 -42.94
C GLU A 13 -31.49 -17.28 -43.27
N LEU A 14 -32.79 -17.02 -43.08
CA LEU A 14 -33.35 -15.67 -43.18
C LEU A 14 -32.66 -14.70 -42.22
N MET A 15 -32.35 -15.13 -40.99
CA MET A 15 -31.65 -14.30 -40.02
C MET A 15 -30.18 -14.06 -40.41
N LEU A 16 -29.48 -15.07 -40.93
CA LEU A 16 -28.10 -14.93 -41.43
C LEU A 16 -28.01 -14.02 -42.66
N THR A 17 -28.96 -14.14 -43.59
CA THR A 17 -29.04 -13.25 -44.76
C THR A 17 -29.40 -11.82 -44.34
N ALA A 18 -30.32 -11.63 -43.40
CA ALA A 18 -30.62 -10.31 -42.85
C ALA A 18 -29.38 -9.68 -42.17
N LEU A 19 -28.59 -10.47 -41.43
CA LEU A 19 -27.35 -10.02 -40.81
C LEU A 19 -26.27 -9.69 -41.86
N SER A 20 -26.14 -10.47 -42.94
CA SER A 20 -25.13 -10.20 -43.98
C SER A 20 -25.42 -8.95 -44.81
N LEU A 21 -26.69 -8.52 -44.86
CA LEU A 21 -27.11 -7.26 -45.53
C LEU A 21 -26.76 -6.00 -44.72
N ILE A 22 -26.42 -6.13 -43.44
CA ILE A 22 -26.00 -4.98 -42.62
C ILE A 22 -24.58 -4.57 -43.06
N PRO A 23 -24.32 -3.29 -43.40
CA PRO A 23 -22.99 -2.86 -43.81
C PRO A 23 -21.95 -3.08 -42.70
N ILE A 24 -20.76 -3.58 -43.05
CA ILE A 24 -19.65 -3.89 -42.12
C ILE A 24 -19.33 -2.71 -41.17
N ALA A 25 -19.47 -1.47 -41.65
CA ALA A 25 -19.30 -0.28 -40.82
C ALA A 25 -20.20 -0.25 -39.58
N HIS A 26 -21.44 -0.75 -39.64
CA HIS A 26 -22.34 -0.82 -38.49
C HIS A 26 -21.89 -1.85 -37.46
N TYR A 27 -21.35 -3.00 -37.90
CA TYR A 27 -20.73 -3.97 -37.01
C TYR A 27 -19.49 -3.38 -36.34
N ALA A 28 -18.65 -2.67 -37.08
CA ALA A 28 -17.49 -1.99 -36.53
C ALA A 28 -17.90 -0.94 -35.48
N ILE A 29 -18.90 -0.10 -35.77
CA ILE A 29 -19.47 0.86 -34.81
C ILE A 29 -20.04 0.13 -33.59
N GLY A 30 -20.74 -0.98 -33.78
CA GLY A 30 -21.28 -1.80 -32.69
C GLY A 30 -20.19 -2.36 -31.79
N VAL A 31 -19.13 -2.95 -32.37
CA VAL A 31 -17.97 -3.45 -31.61
C VAL A 31 -17.25 -2.32 -30.87
N VAL A 32 -17.00 -1.19 -31.53
CA VAL A 32 -16.39 -0.01 -30.89
C VAL A 32 -17.27 0.50 -29.75
N SER A 33 -18.59 0.55 -29.94
CA SER A 33 -19.53 0.99 -28.90
C SER A 33 -19.53 0.03 -27.71
N VAL A 34 -19.54 -1.28 -27.94
CA VAL A 34 -19.43 -2.30 -26.90
C VAL A 34 -18.07 -2.20 -26.18
N MET A 35 -16.98 -2.01 -26.91
CA MET A 35 -15.65 -1.80 -26.34
C MET A 35 -15.58 -0.54 -25.48
N LEU A 36 -16.15 0.58 -25.94
CA LEU A 36 -16.21 1.83 -25.17
C LEU A 36 -17.05 1.66 -23.90
N VAL A 37 -18.19 0.96 -23.99
CA VAL A 37 -19.01 0.64 -22.81
C VAL A 37 -18.25 -0.27 -21.85
N MET A 38 -17.50 -1.26 -22.35
CA MET A 38 -16.64 -2.11 -21.53
C MET A 38 -15.52 -1.30 -20.86
N MET A 39 -14.81 -0.45 -21.60
CA MET A 39 -13.77 0.42 -21.05
C MET A 39 -14.33 1.36 -19.97
N TYR A 40 -15.49 1.96 -20.20
CA TYR A 40 -16.09 2.89 -19.25
C TYR A 40 -16.68 2.19 -18.02
N LYS A 41 -17.42 1.07 -18.20
CA LYS A 41 -18.13 0.41 -17.11
C LYS A 41 -17.33 -0.66 -16.36
N PHE A 42 -16.36 -1.29 -17.01
CA PHE A 42 -15.61 -2.42 -16.42
C PHE A 42 -14.17 -2.03 -16.06
N LEU A 43 -13.52 -1.22 -16.91
CA LEU A 43 -12.20 -0.68 -16.61
C LEU A 43 -12.28 0.70 -15.93
N GLU A 44 -13.48 1.22 -15.70
CA GLU A 44 -13.73 2.50 -15.00
C GLU A 44 -12.89 3.65 -15.57
N PHE A 45 -12.75 3.70 -16.90
CA PHE A 45 -12.03 4.79 -17.57
C PHE A 45 -12.77 6.12 -17.41
N HIS A 46 -12.23 7.01 -16.58
CA HIS A 46 -12.83 8.32 -16.31
C HIS A 46 -12.24 9.47 -17.15
N ILE A 47 -11.38 9.18 -18.13
CA ILE A 47 -10.75 10.21 -19.00
C ILE A 47 -11.77 11.12 -19.70
N VAL A 48 -12.94 10.59 -20.08
CA VAL A 48 -13.99 11.38 -20.74
C VAL A 48 -14.61 12.37 -19.75
N GLN A 49 -14.86 11.93 -18.51
CA GLN A 49 -15.34 12.80 -17.43
C GLN A 49 -14.29 13.86 -17.09
N ASP A 50 -13.02 13.47 -17.03
CA ASP A 50 -11.92 14.41 -16.77
C ASP A 50 -11.79 15.45 -17.88
N LEU A 51 -11.89 15.04 -19.15
CA LEU A 51 -11.86 15.95 -20.30
C LEU A 51 -13.05 16.92 -20.27
N MET A 52 -14.27 16.44 -19.98
CA MET A 52 -15.45 17.30 -19.81
C MET A 52 -15.30 18.27 -18.64
N SER A 53 -14.58 17.89 -17.58
CA SER A 53 -14.26 18.77 -16.45
C SER A 53 -13.10 19.74 -16.72
N GLY A 54 -12.52 19.70 -17.93
CA GLY A 54 -11.37 20.52 -18.33
C GLY A 54 -10.06 20.11 -17.67
N LEU A 55 -9.89 18.84 -17.31
CA LEU A 55 -8.70 18.30 -16.64
C LEU A 55 -8.32 19.10 -15.38
N ARG A 56 -9.33 19.55 -14.62
CA ARG A 56 -9.12 20.37 -13.41
C ARG A 56 -8.89 19.52 -12.16
N GLY A 57 -9.13 18.22 -12.23
CA GLY A 57 -9.18 17.34 -11.06
C GLY A 57 -10.38 17.60 -10.14
N GLN A 58 -10.56 16.72 -9.17
CA GLN A 58 -11.63 16.79 -8.18
C GLN A 58 -11.09 17.31 -6.85
N ARG A 59 -11.93 18.01 -6.09
CA ARG A 59 -11.55 18.46 -4.75
C ARG A 59 -11.41 17.26 -3.83
N VAL A 60 -10.49 17.38 -2.88
CA VAL A 60 -10.39 16.45 -1.76
C VAL A 60 -11.50 16.78 -0.78
N ASP A 61 -12.31 15.78 -0.44
CA ASP A 61 -13.41 15.92 0.50
C ASP A 61 -12.94 15.54 1.91
N LEU A 62 -13.12 16.45 2.87
CA LEU A 62 -12.71 16.27 4.27
C LEU A 62 -13.91 15.98 5.16
N THR A 63 -13.85 14.89 5.91
CA THR A 63 -14.81 14.54 6.97
C THR A 63 -14.11 14.52 8.32
N PHE A 64 -14.63 15.34 9.24
CA PHE A 64 -14.06 15.54 10.57
C PHE A 64 -15.12 16.09 11.53
N ASN A 65 -14.82 16.08 12.82
CA ASN A 65 -15.63 16.73 13.84
C ASN A 65 -15.45 18.27 13.78
N ASN A 66 -16.54 19.05 13.72
CA ASN A 66 -16.48 20.52 13.62
C ASN A 66 -15.68 21.22 14.74
N CYS A 67 -15.57 20.59 15.92
CA CYS A 67 -14.80 21.06 17.06
C CYS A 67 -13.36 20.48 17.11
N SER A 68 -12.88 19.89 16.02
CA SER A 68 -11.55 19.30 15.92
C SER A 68 -10.46 20.38 15.93
N GLN A 69 -9.66 20.43 17.00
CA GLN A 69 -8.46 21.25 17.03
C GLN A 69 -7.43 20.80 15.99
N LEU A 70 -7.37 19.49 15.71
CA LEU A 70 -6.53 18.95 14.64
C LEU A 70 -6.85 19.60 13.30
N TYR A 71 -8.14 19.74 12.98
CA TYR A 71 -8.53 20.42 11.75
C TYR A 71 -8.07 21.88 11.75
N HIS A 72 -8.46 22.63 12.78
CA HIS A 72 -8.24 24.08 12.83
C HIS A 72 -6.76 24.47 12.91
N GLU A 73 -5.93 23.69 13.62
CA GLU A 73 -4.51 24.02 13.82
C GLU A 73 -3.57 23.41 12.78
N VAL A 74 -3.94 22.28 12.17
CA VAL A 74 -3.06 21.51 11.28
C VAL A 74 -3.66 21.39 9.88
N VAL A 75 -4.80 20.71 9.72
CA VAL A 75 -5.32 20.39 8.37
C VAL A 75 -5.73 21.64 7.60
N SER A 76 -6.24 22.68 8.26
CA SER A 76 -6.57 23.99 7.66
C SER A 76 -5.38 24.65 6.94
N LYS A 77 -4.15 24.30 7.32
CA LYS A 77 -2.90 24.80 6.73
C LYS A 77 -2.32 23.87 5.66
N CYS A 78 -2.90 22.68 5.49
CA CYS A 78 -2.47 21.72 4.48
C CYS A 78 -3.12 22.08 3.14
N THR A 79 -2.30 22.60 2.22
CA THR A 79 -2.73 23.09 0.91
C THR A 79 -3.17 21.97 -0.02
N LEU A 80 -2.51 20.80 0.04
CA LEU A 80 -2.87 19.65 -0.78
C LEU A 80 -4.22 19.08 -0.39
N LEU A 81 -4.52 19.02 0.92
CA LEU A 81 -5.78 18.51 1.46
C LEU A 81 -6.99 19.43 1.17
N HIS A 82 -6.75 20.71 0.88
CA HIS A 82 -7.79 21.65 0.40
C HIS A 82 -7.76 21.85 -1.12
N GLY A 83 -6.82 21.19 -1.79
CA GLY A 83 -6.57 21.30 -3.21
C GLY A 83 -7.46 20.41 -4.06
N ARG A 84 -7.04 20.23 -5.31
CA ARG A 84 -7.62 19.26 -6.24
C ARG A 84 -6.61 18.17 -6.52
N TYR A 85 -7.08 16.93 -6.53
CA TYR A 85 -6.34 15.79 -7.04
C TYR A 85 -6.85 15.45 -8.44
N MET A 86 -5.91 15.20 -9.35
CA MET A 86 -6.19 14.67 -10.68
C MET A 86 -5.24 13.51 -10.93
N SER A 87 -5.80 12.35 -11.27
CA SER A 87 -4.98 11.24 -11.74
C SER A 87 -4.24 11.62 -13.00
N THR A 88 -3.05 11.07 -13.21
CA THR A 88 -2.38 11.13 -14.51
C THR A 88 -3.37 10.74 -15.64
N PRO A 89 -3.59 11.57 -16.67
CA PRO A 89 -4.69 11.36 -17.62
C PRO A 89 -4.69 10.01 -18.35
N TRP A 90 -3.52 9.42 -18.59
CA TRP A 90 -3.39 8.10 -19.22
C TRP A 90 -3.43 6.92 -18.21
N LEU A 91 -3.54 7.23 -16.91
CA LEU A 91 -3.85 6.32 -15.81
C LEU A 91 -5.23 6.61 -15.21
N SER A 92 -6.18 7.05 -16.04
CA SER A 92 -7.55 7.43 -15.63
C SER A 92 -8.45 6.22 -15.32
N SER A 93 -7.93 5.25 -14.58
CA SER A 93 -8.65 4.07 -14.10
C SER A 93 -8.01 3.62 -12.79
N PRO A 94 -8.81 3.26 -11.76
CA PRO A 94 -8.27 2.73 -10.51
C PRO A 94 -7.41 1.49 -10.74
N HIS A 95 -7.77 0.68 -11.73
CA HIS A 95 -7.03 -0.53 -12.08
C HIS A 95 -5.70 -0.23 -12.74
N LEU A 96 -5.66 0.75 -13.64
CA LEU A 96 -4.41 1.21 -14.24
C LEU A 96 -3.47 1.81 -13.21
N GLN A 97 -3.95 2.66 -12.31
CA GLN A 97 -3.11 3.24 -11.26
C GLN A 97 -2.51 2.17 -10.34
N THR A 98 -3.34 1.25 -9.87
CA THR A 98 -2.92 0.17 -8.95
C THR A 98 -1.93 -0.78 -9.64
N THR A 99 -2.15 -1.09 -10.91
CA THR A 99 -1.28 -1.98 -11.70
C THR A 99 0.03 -1.29 -12.07
N PHE A 100 -0.04 -0.02 -12.47
CA PHE A 100 1.14 0.79 -12.80
C PHE A 100 2.09 0.90 -11.61
N LEU A 101 1.57 1.13 -10.40
CA LEU A 101 2.37 1.15 -9.18
C LEU A 101 3.21 -0.13 -9.01
N ARG A 102 2.59 -1.29 -9.25
CA ARG A 102 3.21 -2.60 -9.04
C ARG A 102 4.32 -2.89 -10.05
N PHE A 103 4.15 -2.50 -11.32
CA PHE A 103 5.04 -2.93 -12.40
C PHE A 103 5.95 -1.83 -12.95
N PHE A 104 5.55 -0.57 -12.84
CA PHE A 104 6.18 0.56 -13.52
C PHE A 104 6.33 1.80 -12.66
N GLY A 105 6.08 1.72 -11.35
CA GLY A 105 6.09 2.88 -10.47
C GLY A 105 7.46 3.54 -10.26
N ARG A 106 8.54 3.12 -10.94
CA ARG A 106 9.87 3.79 -10.95
C ARG A 106 10.35 4.22 -9.55
N PRO A 107 10.55 3.27 -8.62
CA PRO A 107 10.98 3.60 -7.28
C PRO A 107 12.37 4.25 -7.29
N PRO A 108 12.64 5.22 -6.40
CA PRO A 108 14.00 5.72 -6.17
C PRO A 108 14.95 4.59 -5.74
N VAL A 109 16.23 4.74 -6.08
CA VAL A 109 17.29 3.78 -5.73
C VAL A 109 18.10 4.34 -4.58
N PHE A 110 18.17 3.58 -3.50
CA PHE A 110 18.94 3.89 -2.29
C PHE A 110 19.09 2.59 -1.47
N ASN A 111 19.95 2.63 -0.46
CA ASN A 111 20.19 1.49 0.44
C ASN A 111 19.63 1.80 1.83
N TYR A 112 19.02 0.80 2.46
CA TYR A 112 18.61 0.90 3.85
C TYR A 112 19.74 0.43 4.78
N ARG A 113 19.85 1.06 5.95
CA ARG A 113 20.58 0.49 7.08
C ARG A 113 19.63 -0.40 7.88
N ARG A 114 19.90 -1.70 7.90
CA ARG A 114 19.06 -2.67 8.62
C ARG A 114 19.44 -2.80 10.09
N GLU A 115 18.42 -2.84 10.92
CA GLU A 115 18.44 -3.28 12.32
C GLU A 115 17.48 -4.47 12.47
N VAL A 116 17.84 -5.46 13.29
CA VAL A 116 16.97 -6.60 13.59
C VAL A 116 16.57 -6.50 15.05
N LEU A 117 15.26 -6.50 15.27
CA LEU A 117 14.67 -6.41 16.60
C LEU A 117 14.06 -7.75 16.98
N ASP A 118 14.58 -8.36 18.04
CA ASP A 118 13.99 -9.55 18.64
C ASP A 118 12.65 -9.22 19.30
N THR A 119 11.66 -10.11 19.21
CA THR A 119 10.39 -10.03 19.92
C THR A 119 10.44 -10.88 21.20
N GLY A 120 9.57 -10.60 22.17
CA GLY A 120 9.64 -11.27 23.49
C GLY A 120 9.34 -12.77 23.45
N ASP A 121 8.75 -13.24 22.36
CA ASP A 121 8.35 -14.61 22.05
C ASP A 121 9.35 -15.35 21.13
N GLY A 122 10.57 -14.82 20.98
CA GLY A 122 11.63 -15.41 20.15
C GLY A 122 11.47 -15.16 18.64
N GLY A 123 10.51 -14.31 18.26
CA GLY A 123 10.36 -13.83 16.88
C GLY A 123 11.36 -12.72 16.57
N ILE A 124 11.41 -12.31 15.31
CA ILE A 124 12.26 -11.20 14.86
C ILE A 124 11.51 -10.32 13.85
N VAL A 125 11.84 -9.03 13.87
CA VAL A 125 11.29 -8.00 12.98
C VAL A 125 12.47 -7.21 12.40
N ALA A 126 12.44 -6.88 11.11
CA ALA A 126 13.50 -6.08 10.48
C ALA A 126 13.09 -4.62 10.38
N LEU A 127 13.93 -3.72 10.90
CA LEU A 127 13.80 -2.27 10.79
C LEU A 127 14.78 -1.77 9.73
N ASP A 128 14.25 -1.25 8.64
CA ASP A 128 15.04 -0.71 7.54
C ASP A 128 15.04 0.82 7.60
N TRP A 129 16.18 1.38 8.00
CA TRP A 129 16.37 2.81 8.21
C TRP A 129 16.86 3.50 6.95
N LEU A 130 16.27 4.66 6.65
CA LEU A 130 16.77 5.64 5.71
C LEU A 130 16.78 7.00 6.40
N ALA A 131 17.97 7.51 6.71
CA ALA A 131 18.12 8.79 7.37
C ALA A 131 18.26 9.92 6.33
N ARG A 132 17.92 11.14 6.73
CA ARG A 132 18.07 12.32 5.85
C ARG A 132 19.48 12.50 5.27
N HIS A 133 20.51 12.15 6.03
CA HIS A 133 21.92 12.29 5.60
C HIS A 133 22.34 11.24 4.57
N ASP A 134 21.56 10.16 4.41
CA ASP A 134 21.81 9.14 3.40
C ASP A 134 21.35 9.60 2.00
N VAL A 135 20.55 10.66 1.91
CA VAL A 135 19.86 11.09 0.68
C VAL A 135 20.19 12.53 0.28
N VAL A 136 20.58 13.38 1.23
CA VAL A 136 20.97 14.76 0.96
C VAL A 136 22.49 14.79 0.74
N GLU A 137 22.92 15.20 -0.45
CA GLU A 137 24.35 15.48 -0.72
C GLU A 137 24.80 16.58 0.25
N ASN A 138 25.88 16.31 1.00
CA ASN A 138 26.52 17.35 1.79
C ASN A 138 27.04 18.42 0.83
N ASP A 139 26.54 19.66 0.96
CA ASP A 139 27.20 20.80 0.33
C ASP A 139 28.67 20.79 0.78
N ASP A 140 29.59 20.91 -0.19
CA ASP A 140 31.05 20.79 -0.12
C ASP A 140 31.73 21.86 0.79
N THR A 141 31.05 22.37 1.81
CA THR A 141 31.62 23.26 2.82
C THR A 141 32.18 22.45 3.98
N GLY A 142 33.38 21.88 3.75
CA GLY A 142 34.50 21.49 4.63
C GLY A 142 34.43 21.49 6.18
N ASN A 143 33.27 21.46 6.83
CA ASN A 143 33.12 21.32 8.26
C ASN A 143 32.46 19.97 8.55
N ASN A 144 33.29 18.93 8.60
CA ASN A 144 32.95 17.57 9.01
C ASN A 144 32.65 17.48 10.52
N GLU A 145 31.64 18.21 10.99
CA GLU A 145 30.88 17.80 12.16
C GLU A 145 29.53 17.33 11.65
N VAL A 146 29.38 16.00 11.53
CA VAL A 146 28.08 15.35 11.33
C VAL A 146 27.22 15.73 12.54
N ARG A 147 26.49 16.85 12.42
CA ARG A 147 25.43 17.19 13.36
C ARG A 147 24.34 16.17 13.12
N GLN A 148 24.41 15.08 13.87
CA GLN A 148 23.25 14.29 14.23
C GLN A 148 22.33 15.26 14.97
N ASP A 149 21.48 15.97 14.22
CA ASP A 149 20.53 16.90 14.81
C ASP A 149 19.63 16.04 15.70
N ALA A 150 19.90 16.07 17.00
CA ALA A 150 19.29 15.24 18.04
C ALA A 150 17.76 15.39 18.14
N ASN A 151 17.18 16.25 17.32
CA ASN A 151 15.77 16.59 17.27
C ASN A 151 15.12 16.29 15.90
N THR A 152 15.80 15.53 15.02
CA THR A 152 15.27 15.15 13.69
C THR A 152 14.09 14.20 13.85
N PRO A 153 12.88 14.53 13.36
CA PRO A 153 11.70 13.71 13.59
C PRO A 153 11.82 12.34 12.91
N VAL A 154 11.25 11.32 13.56
CA VAL A 154 11.24 9.94 13.08
C VAL A 154 9.86 9.56 12.60
N VAL A 155 9.78 8.89 11.45
CA VAL A 155 8.55 8.30 10.94
C VAL A 155 8.70 6.79 10.75
N ILE A 156 7.86 6.03 11.44
CA ILE A 156 7.77 4.58 11.30
C ILE A 156 6.77 4.29 10.17
N VAL A 157 7.18 3.51 9.17
CA VAL A 157 6.32 3.09 8.07
C VAL A 157 5.94 1.62 8.25
N ILE A 158 4.65 1.33 8.25
CA ILE A 158 4.09 -0.02 8.35
C ILE A 158 3.56 -0.46 6.97
N PRO A 159 4.26 -1.40 6.30
CA PRO A 159 3.84 -1.92 5.00
C PRO A 159 2.50 -2.64 5.03
N GLY A 160 1.92 -2.82 3.84
CA GLY A 160 0.67 -3.55 3.64
C GLY A 160 0.87 -5.07 3.61
N LEU A 161 -0.18 -5.77 3.18
CA LEU A 161 -0.17 -7.22 3.07
C LEU A 161 0.94 -7.70 2.13
N THR A 162 1.75 -8.66 2.60
CA THR A 162 2.84 -9.29 1.83
C THR A 162 3.84 -8.30 1.22
N SER A 163 3.93 -7.10 1.81
CA SER A 163 4.78 -6.00 1.36
C SER A 163 5.88 -5.76 2.39
N ASP A 164 6.97 -5.14 1.94
CA ASP A 164 8.16 -4.83 2.73
C ASP A 164 8.83 -3.54 2.24
N SER A 165 9.99 -3.22 2.78
CA SER A 165 10.77 -2.02 2.48
C SER A 165 11.16 -1.84 1.01
N ASP A 166 11.17 -2.90 0.20
CA ASP A 166 11.48 -2.83 -1.23
C ASP A 166 10.23 -2.57 -2.10
N SER A 167 9.04 -2.53 -1.50
CA SER A 167 7.81 -2.22 -2.22
C SER A 167 7.84 -0.80 -2.78
N VAL A 168 7.42 -0.65 -4.05
CA VAL A 168 7.59 0.61 -4.82
C VAL A 168 7.02 1.83 -4.10
N TYR A 169 5.81 1.71 -3.55
CA TYR A 169 5.17 2.81 -2.83
C TYR A 169 5.84 3.13 -1.50
N ILE A 170 6.44 2.13 -0.83
CA ILE A 170 7.24 2.34 0.38
C ILE A 170 8.50 3.11 0.02
N LYS A 171 9.19 2.75 -1.06
CA LYS A 171 10.40 3.45 -1.52
C LYS A 171 10.13 4.90 -1.92
N HIS A 172 8.99 5.19 -2.53
CA HIS A 172 8.56 6.57 -2.80
C HIS A 172 8.35 7.36 -1.52
N LEU A 173 7.61 6.79 -0.56
CA LEU A 173 7.37 7.44 0.73
C LEU A 173 8.68 7.68 1.49
N THR A 174 9.51 6.65 1.63
CA THR A 174 10.73 6.70 2.44
C THR A 174 11.74 7.67 1.85
N PHE A 175 12.00 7.60 0.54
CA PHE A 175 12.91 8.52 -0.14
C PHE A 175 12.42 9.97 -0.09
N TYR A 176 11.13 10.19 -0.37
CA TYR A 176 10.55 11.53 -0.34
C TYR A 176 10.66 12.14 1.06
N MET A 177 10.24 11.43 2.10
CA MET A 177 10.33 11.94 3.47
C MET A 177 11.79 12.10 3.92
N ALA A 178 12.70 11.17 3.63
CA ALA A 178 14.11 11.34 3.96
C ALA A 178 14.71 12.61 3.31
N LYS A 179 14.40 12.87 2.03
CA LYS A 179 14.80 14.08 1.30
C LYS A 179 14.18 15.36 1.91
N ARG A 180 13.03 15.25 2.57
CA ARG A 180 12.37 16.35 3.29
C ARG A 180 12.92 16.57 4.70
N GLY A 181 13.93 15.79 5.11
CA GLY A 181 14.66 15.98 6.37
C GLY A 181 14.21 15.06 7.49
N TRP A 182 13.42 14.02 7.21
CA TRP A 182 12.97 13.05 8.20
C TRP A 182 13.94 11.86 8.34
N ASN A 183 13.95 11.22 9.51
CA ASN A 183 14.50 9.87 9.65
C ASN A 183 13.36 8.88 9.45
N VAL A 184 13.47 8.01 8.44
CA VAL A 184 12.42 7.05 8.11
C VAL A 184 12.86 5.65 8.51
N VAL A 185 11.96 4.89 9.12
CA VAL A 185 12.18 3.47 9.43
C VAL A 185 11.01 2.64 8.94
N VAL A 186 11.28 1.69 8.05
CA VAL A 186 10.28 0.71 7.63
C VAL A 186 10.30 -0.47 8.59
N SER A 187 9.19 -0.72 9.27
CA SER A 187 9.01 -1.90 10.12
C SER A 187 8.47 -3.06 9.28
N ASN A 188 9.37 -3.94 8.83
CA ASN A 188 8.99 -5.10 8.05
C ASN A 188 8.35 -6.16 8.94
N HIS A 189 7.17 -6.61 8.57
CA HIS A 189 6.46 -7.69 9.25
C HIS A 189 7.29 -8.98 9.37
N ARG A 190 6.98 -9.83 10.35
CA ARG A 190 7.66 -11.12 10.56
C ARG A 190 7.66 -11.98 9.28
N GLY A 191 8.82 -12.52 8.92
CA GLY A 191 8.99 -13.33 7.71
C GLY A 191 9.11 -12.52 6.40
N LEU A 192 9.02 -11.19 6.44
CA LEU A 192 9.18 -10.29 5.30
C LEU A 192 10.47 -9.47 5.43
N GLY A 193 10.83 -8.70 4.40
CA GLY A 193 12.10 -7.96 4.38
C GLY A 193 13.35 -8.85 4.36
N GLY A 194 13.24 -10.18 4.26
CA GLY A 194 14.39 -11.08 4.24
C GLY A 194 14.76 -11.69 5.59
N VAL A 195 13.96 -11.48 6.65
CA VAL A 195 14.09 -12.22 7.91
C VAL A 195 13.21 -13.49 7.92
N PRO A 196 13.63 -14.58 8.59
CA PRO A 196 12.82 -15.78 8.76
C PRO A 196 11.71 -15.62 9.82
N LEU A 197 10.77 -16.57 9.85
CA LEU A 197 9.90 -16.79 11.00
C LEU A 197 10.62 -17.66 12.05
N THR A 198 10.90 -17.10 13.22
CA THR A 198 11.62 -17.79 14.32
C THR A 198 10.75 -18.12 15.53
N SER A 199 9.63 -17.42 15.70
CA SER A 199 8.58 -17.71 16.69
C SER A 199 7.47 -18.57 16.12
N ASP A 200 6.53 -19.00 16.98
CA ASP A 200 5.26 -19.64 16.60
C ASP A 200 4.17 -18.67 16.13
N PHE A 201 4.49 -17.37 16.08
CA PHE A 201 3.60 -16.31 15.59
C PHE A 201 4.10 -15.71 14.28
N PHE A 202 3.17 -15.30 13.43
CA PHE A 202 3.42 -14.51 12.22
C PHE A 202 2.48 -13.31 12.19
N TYR A 203 2.80 -12.30 11.37
CA TYR A 203 1.99 -11.09 11.29
C TYR A 203 0.61 -11.38 10.65
N ASN A 204 -0.42 -10.73 11.14
CA ASN A 204 -1.76 -10.74 10.56
C ASN A 204 -2.47 -9.41 10.85
N GLY A 205 -3.67 -9.21 10.31
CA GLY A 205 -4.38 -7.94 10.42
C GLY A 205 -4.64 -7.47 11.85
N GLY A 206 -4.70 -8.38 12.82
CA GLY A 206 -4.95 -8.08 14.22
C GLY A 206 -3.69 -7.95 15.09
N TRP A 207 -2.50 -8.24 14.54
CA TRP A 207 -1.25 -8.36 15.31
C TRP A 207 -0.61 -7.00 15.59
N THR A 208 -0.92 -6.40 16.74
CA THR A 208 -0.42 -5.06 17.14
C THR A 208 0.85 -5.09 18.00
N GLU A 209 1.23 -6.25 18.53
CA GLU A 209 2.35 -6.38 19.47
C GLU A 209 3.70 -5.98 18.87
N ASP A 210 3.96 -6.33 17.62
CA ASP A 210 5.23 -5.98 16.96
C ASP A 210 5.35 -4.46 16.80
N LEU A 211 4.26 -3.79 16.41
CA LEU A 211 4.22 -2.34 16.32
C LEU A 211 4.45 -1.69 17.68
N ARG A 212 3.76 -2.18 18.72
CA ARG A 212 3.94 -1.70 20.10
C ARG A 212 5.39 -1.85 20.55
N LYS A 213 6.05 -2.96 20.21
CA LYS A 213 7.47 -3.20 20.52
C LYS A 213 8.39 -2.24 19.77
N VAL A 214 8.17 -2.06 18.47
CA VAL A 214 8.96 -1.16 17.62
C VAL A 214 8.85 0.29 18.09
N VAL A 215 7.64 0.76 18.40
CA VAL A 215 7.41 2.11 18.93
C VAL A 215 8.15 2.30 20.25
N LYS A 216 8.02 1.35 21.21
CA LYS A 216 8.73 1.41 22.50
C LYS A 216 10.25 1.44 22.32
N HIS A 217 10.77 0.61 21.41
CA HIS A 217 12.19 0.53 21.11
C HIS A 217 12.74 1.87 20.55
N ILE A 218 12.06 2.45 19.56
CA ILE A 218 12.48 3.73 18.96
C ILE A 218 12.33 4.88 19.94
N ARG A 219 11.21 4.93 20.69
CA ARG A 219 11.00 5.95 21.72
C ARG A 219 12.06 5.88 22.83
N ALA A 220 12.53 4.69 23.21
CA ALA A 220 13.60 4.53 24.19
C ALA A 220 14.94 5.10 23.69
N GLN A 221 15.23 4.96 22.39
CA GLN A 221 16.44 5.52 21.76
C GLN A 221 16.36 7.04 21.56
N SER A 222 15.16 7.59 21.42
CA SER A 222 14.94 9.02 21.15
C SER A 222 13.70 9.55 21.88
N PRO A 223 13.78 9.77 23.20
CA PRO A 223 12.61 10.11 24.02
C PRO A 223 11.92 11.41 23.61
N ASP A 224 12.70 12.43 23.28
CA ASP A 224 12.20 13.80 23.05
C ASP A 224 11.94 14.13 21.57
N VAL A 225 12.19 13.18 20.66
CA VAL A 225 12.04 13.38 19.22
C VAL A 225 10.60 13.14 18.78
N PRO A 226 10.00 13.98 17.93
CA PRO A 226 8.68 13.70 17.36
C PRO A 226 8.69 12.35 16.62
N LEU A 227 7.78 11.45 17.01
CA LEU A 227 7.64 10.10 16.47
C LEU A 227 6.28 9.94 15.82
N PHE A 228 6.27 9.72 14.52
CA PHE A 228 5.05 9.52 13.75
C PHE A 228 4.98 8.11 13.18
N VAL A 229 3.77 7.69 12.80
CA VAL A 229 3.57 6.39 12.15
C VAL A 229 2.73 6.56 10.88
N VAL A 230 3.16 5.95 9.79
CA VAL A 230 2.41 5.88 8.53
C VAL A 230 2.10 4.43 8.22
N GLY A 231 0.83 4.08 8.22
CA GLY A 231 0.36 2.75 7.83
C GLY A 231 -0.27 2.76 6.46
N THR A 232 0.00 1.71 5.67
CA THR A 232 -0.55 1.55 4.31
C THR A 232 -1.32 0.25 4.19
N SER A 233 -2.50 0.26 3.57
CA SER A 233 -3.34 -0.94 3.37
C SER A 233 -3.52 -1.73 4.68
N LEU A 234 -3.23 -3.03 4.71
CA LEU A 234 -3.29 -3.83 5.95
C LEU A 234 -2.44 -3.27 7.10
N GLY A 235 -1.30 -2.65 6.81
CA GLY A 235 -0.47 -1.97 7.80
C GLY A 235 -1.16 -0.75 8.42
N ALA A 236 -2.03 -0.07 7.66
CA ALA A 236 -2.90 0.98 8.19
C ALA A 236 -3.93 0.41 9.17
N ASN A 237 -4.55 -0.73 8.86
CA ASN A 237 -5.47 -1.41 9.78
C ASN A 237 -4.77 -1.77 11.10
N MET A 238 -3.61 -2.43 11.02
CA MET A 238 -2.83 -2.80 12.21
C MET A 238 -2.43 -1.57 13.03
N MET A 239 -1.96 -0.51 12.37
CA MET A 239 -1.60 0.76 13.02
C MET A 239 -2.81 1.39 13.71
N VAL A 240 -3.94 1.59 13.03
CA VAL A 240 -5.13 2.22 13.61
C VAL A 240 -5.65 1.39 14.80
N LYS A 241 -5.67 0.06 14.69
CA LYS A 241 -6.06 -0.83 15.80
C LYS A 241 -5.16 -0.59 17.01
N TYR A 242 -3.84 -0.56 16.81
CA TYR A 242 -2.86 -0.22 17.85
C TYR A 242 -3.15 1.14 18.51
N LEU A 243 -3.44 2.20 17.72
CA LEU A 243 -3.74 3.53 18.27
C LEU A 243 -4.96 3.53 19.20
N GLY A 244 -6.00 2.78 18.85
CA GLY A 244 -7.21 2.72 19.68
C GLY A 244 -7.17 1.64 20.77
N GLU A 245 -6.21 0.71 20.74
CA GLU A 245 -5.91 -0.20 21.85
C GLU A 245 -5.14 0.51 22.95
N ASP A 246 -4.06 1.20 22.60
CA ASP A 246 -3.20 1.87 23.57
C ASP A 246 -3.82 3.18 24.06
N GLY A 247 -4.63 3.86 23.24
CA GLY A 247 -5.42 5.00 23.68
C GLY A 247 -4.58 6.09 24.35
N ASP A 248 -4.72 6.23 25.67
CA ASP A 248 -3.99 7.24 26.46
C ASP A 248 -2.52 6.86 26.73
N ASP A 249 -2.13 5.59 26.62
CA ASP A 249 -0.76 5.09 26.81
C ASP A 249 0.10 5.16 25.54
N ILE A 250 -0.44 5.77 24.48
CA ILE A 250 0.19 5.82 23.17
C ILE A 250 1.48 6.67 23.18
N LEU A 251 2.55 6.12 22.61
CA LEU A 251 3.89 6.74 22.61
C LEU A 251 4.25 7.47 21.30
N ILE A 252 3.28 7.68 20.42
CA ILE A 252 3.47 8.37 19.14
C ILE A 252 2.79 9.74 19.17
N ASP A 253 3.30 10.69 18.38
CA ASP A 253 2.85 12.08 18.35
C ASP A 253 1.78 12.34 17.28
N GLY A 254 1.65 11.43 16.31
CA GLY A 254 0.62 11.46 15.28
C GLY A 254 0.81 10.38 14.24
N ALA A 255 -0.19 10.20 13.38
CA ALA A 255 -0.19 9.13 12.39
C ALA A 255 -0.91 9.49 11.08
N ALA A 256 -0.61 8.73 10.04
CA ALA A 256 -1.37 8.74 8.79
C ALA A 256 -1.73 7.30 8.33
N ALA A 257 -2.99 7.08 8.00
CA ALA A 257 -3.52 5.82 7.48
C ALA A 257 -3.89 6.00 6.00
N VAL A 258 -3.28 5.21 5.10
CA VAL A 258 -3.49 5.32 3.65
C VAL A 258 -4.10 4.04 3.09
N CYS A 259 -5.23 4.18 2.40
CA CYS A 259 -6.01 3.08 1.80
C CYS A 259 -6.31 1.96 2.81
N CYS A 260 -6.77 2.34 4.01
CA CYS A 260 -7.02 1.41 5.12
C CYS A 260 -8.25 0.51 4.86
N PRO A 261 -8.16 -0.82 5.01
CA PRO A 261 -9.30 -1.72 5.01
C PRO A 261 -9.96 -1.72 6.42
N TRP A 262 -10.71 -0.66 6.72
CA TRP A 262 -11.29 -0.37 8.05
C TRP A 262 -12.07 -1.53 8.68
N ASP A 263 -12.89 -2.20 7.86
CA ASP A 263 -13.63 -3.42 8.21
C ASP A 263 -13.19 -4.54 7.26
N LEU A 264 -12.41 -5.48 7.80
CA LEU A 264 -11.85 -6.59 7.04
C LEU A 264 -12.92 -7.56 6.55
N LEU A 265 -14.04 -7.70 7.29
CA LEU A 265 -15.14 -8.59 6.89
C LEU A 265 -15.91 -8.00 5.70
N LEU A 266 -16.15 -6.68 5.72
CA LEU A 266 -16.73 -5.99 4.58
C LEU A 266 -15.78 -5.99 3.38
N CYS A 267 -14.48 -5.79 3.58
CA CYS A 267 -13.48 -5.86 2.51
C CYS A 267 -13.40 -7.27 1.88
N ASP A 268 -13.43 -8.34 2.69
CA ASP A 268 -13.50 -9.73 2.20
C ASP A 268 -14.75 -9.97 1.32
N ARG A 269 -15.91 -9.51 1.78
CA ARG A 269 -17.16 -9.63 1.01
C ARG A 269 -17.12 -8.80 -0.27
N PHE A 270 -16.52 -7.62 -0.23
CA PHE A 270 -16.37 -6.74 -1.39
C PHE A 270 -15.44 -7.35 -2.43
N ILE A 271 -14.28 -7.84 -2.01
CA ILE A 271 -13.27 -8.37 -2.93
C ILE A 271 -13.75 -9.67 -3.63
N GLY A 272 -14.68 -10.39 -3.00
CA GLY A 272 -15.35 -11.55 -3.61
C GLY A 272 -16.54 -11.23 -4.53
N ARG A 273 -17.01 -9.98 -4.59
CA ARG A 273 -18.32 -9.60 -5.16
C ARG A 273 -18.37 -9.80 -6.68
N ASN A 274 -17.50 -9.12 -7.44
CA ASN A 274 -17.54 -9.11 -8.91
C ASN A 274 -16.24 -9.67 -9.53
N ALA A 275 -16.23 -9.87 -10.85
CA ALA A 275 -15.10 -10.49 -11.56
C ALA A 275 -13.78 -9.72 -11.42
N VAL A 276 -13.82 -8.38 -11.49
CA VAL A 276 -12.64 -7.52 -11.32
C VAL A 276 -12.08 -7.64 -9.91
N GLN A 277 -12.92 -7.49 -8.89
CA GLN A 277 -12.51 -7.63 -7.50
C GLN A 277 -11.94 -9.04 -7.20
N ARG A 278 -12.53 -10.10 -7.77
CA ARG A 278 -12.00 -11.46 -7.63
C ARG A 278 -10.60 -11.64 -8.24
N PHE A 279 -10.21 -10.82 -9.21
CA PHE A 279 -8.84 -10.80 -9.71
C PHE A 279 -7.88 -10.28 -8.63
N TYR A 280 -8.25 -9.19 -7.94
CA TYR A 280 -7.48 -8.69 -6.80
C TYR A 280 -7.40 -9.71 -5.66
N ASP A 281 -8.52 -10.34 -5.29
CA ASP A 281 -8.56 -11.41 -4.28
C ASP A 281 -7.57 -12.54 -4.60
N LYS A 282 -7.58 -13.00 -5.87
CA LYS A 282 -6.62 -14.01 -6.34
C LYS A 282 -5.17 -13.54 -6.28
N ALA A 283 -4.90 -12.29 -6.66
CA ALA A 283 -3.55 -11.73 -6.64
C ALA A 283 -3.00 -11.60 -5.21
N LEU A 284 -3.83 -11.17 -4.26
CA LEU A 284 -3.49 -11.08 -2.83
C LEU A 284 -3.32 -12.48 -2.22
N GLY A 285 -4.23 -13.41 -2.51
CA GLY A 285 -4.13 -14.81 -2.09
C GLY A 285 -2.89 -15.51 -2.63
N ALA A 286 -2.48 -15.23 -3.88
CA ALA A 286 -1.23 -15.72 -4.44
C ALA A 286 0.01 -15.14 -3.71
N GLY A 287 -0.05 -13.86 -3.31
CA GLY A 287 0.97 -13.22 -2.48
C GLY A 287 1.14 -13.93 -1.13
N LEU A 288 0.03 -14.18 -0.43
CA LEU A 288 -0.01 -14.90 0.84
C LEU A 288 0.52 -16.33 0.73
N LYS A 289 0.10 -17.06 -0.30
CA LYS A 289 0.63 -18.40 -0.57
C LYS A 289 2.14 -18.39 -0.81
N ARG A 290 2.65 -17.42 -1.57
CA ARG A 290 4.10 -17.28 -1.81
C ARG A 290 4.85 -16.96 -0.52
N TYR A 291 4.28 -16.12 0.34
CA TYR A 291 4.80 -15.88 1.68
C TYR A 291 4.86 -17.17 2.50
N ALA A 292 3.78 -17.97 2.54
CA ALA A 292 3.79 -19.23 3.26
C ALA A 292 4.77 -20.26 2.67
N LYS A 293 4.94 -20.32 1.35
CA LYS A 293 5.95 -21.16 0.71
C LYS A 293 7.38 -20.81 1.13
N LYS A 294 7.69 -19.52 1.32
CA LYS A 294 9.00 -19.09 1.82
C LYS A 294 9.27 -19.60 3.25
N HIS A 295 8.22 -19.82 4.03
CA HIS A 295 8.30 -20.30 5.42
C HIS A 295 7.54 -21.62 5.58
N GLN A 296 7.71 -22.54 4.63
CA GLN A 296 6.93 -23.78 4.58
C GLN A 296 7.06 -24.61 5.87
N ASP A 297 8.24 -24.69 6.46
CA ASP A 297 8.47 -25.44 7.71
C ASP A 297 7.60 -24.92 8.86
N PHE A 298 7.42 -23.60 8.94
CA PHE A 298 6.54 -22.95 9.91
C PHE A 298 5.08 -23.34 9.67
N PHE A 299 4.58 -23.18 8.43
CA PHE A 299 3.17 -23.44 8.12
C PHE A 299 2.81 -24.93 8.12
N THR A 300 3.75 -25.81 7.81
CA THR A 300 3.57 -27.28 7.92
C THR A 300 3.41 -27.70 9.37
N ARG A 301 4.12 -27.04 10.29
CA ARG A 301 4.08 -27.35 11.72
C ARG A 301 2.86 -26.78 12.44
N LEU A 302 2.44 -25.57 12.08
CA LEU A 302 1.47 -24.78 12.86
C LEU A 302 0.14 -24.55 12.14
N SER A 303 -0.04 -25.09 10.95
CA SER A 303 -1.15 -24.73 10.07
C SER A 303 -1.61 -25.87 9.16
N ASP A 304 -2.68 -25.64 8.39
CA ASP A 304 -3.15 -26.58 7.37
C ASP A 304 -2.43 -26.31 6.04
N TRP A 305 -1.26 -26.94 5.88
CA TRP A 305 -0.41 -26.75 4.69
C TRP A 305 -1.11 -27.13 3.38
N ASP A 306 -1.83 -28.27 3.36
CA ASP A 306 -2.54 -28.74 2.16
C ASP A 306 -3.64 -27.75 1.75
N GLY A 307 -4.34 -27.17 2.74
CA GLY A 307 -5.31 -26.11 2.53
C GLY A 307 -4.67 -24.84 1.98
N ILE A 308 -3.54 -24.41 2.55
CA ILE A 308 -2.76 -23.25 2.06
C ILE A 308 -2.31 -23.46 0.61
N GLU A 309 -1.84 -24.66 0.25
CA GLU A 309 -1.40 -24.95 -1.12
C GLU A 309 -2.57 -24.90 -2.13
N LYS A 310 -3.76 -25.29 -1.71
CA LYS A 310 -4.96 -25.23 -2.54
C LYS A 310 -5.57 -23.82 -2.61
N ALA A 311 -5.43 -23.02 -1.56
CA ALA A 311 -6.01 -21.68 -1.46
C ALA A 311 -5.73 -20.79 -2.68
N ARG A 312 -6.75 -20.24 -3.30
CA ARG A 312 -6.67 -19.29 -4.42
C ARG A 312 -7.05 -17.88 -4.00
N ARG A 313 -7.72 -17.73 -2.86
CA ARG A 313 -8.27 -16.46 -2.35
C ARG A 313 -7.71 -16.15 -0.97
N VAL A 314 -7.81 -14.88 -0.57
CA VAL A 314 -7.37 -14.40 0.75
C VAL A 314 -8.10 -15.17 1.86
N ARG A 315 -9.42 -15.28 1.78
CA ARG A 315 -10.23 -16.00 2.76
C ARG A 315 -9.86 -17.47 2.93
N GLU A 316 -9.51 -18.14 1.83
CA GLU A 316 -9.10 -19.54 1.86
C GLU A 316 -7.75 -19.69 2.56
N PHE A 317 -6.80 -18.78 2.28
CA PHE A 317 -5.55 -18.71 3.02
C PHE A 317 -5.78 -18.39 4.49
N ASP A 318 -6.65 -17.43 4.81
CA ASP A 318 -6.91 -17.08 6.20
C ASP A 318 -7.56 -18.22 6.96
N THR A 319 -8.41 -19.02 6.31
CA THR A 319 -9.04 -20.19 6.95
C THR A 319 -8.03 -21.28 7.27
N SER A 320 -7.16 -21.65 6.32
CA SER A 320 -6.19 -22.75 6.50
C SER A 320 -4.91 -22.30 7.20
N GLY A 321 -4.52 -21.04 7.02
CA GLY A 321 -3.31 -20.38 7.52
C GLY A 321 -3.54 -19.60 8.80
N THR A 322 -4.07 -18.40 8.63
CA THR A 322 -4.19 -17.36 9.67
C THR A 322 -5.01 -17.81 10.87
N CYS A 323 -6.18 -18.40 10.64
CA CYS A 323 -7.08 -18.87 11.70
C CYS A 323 -6.45 -20.01 12.50
N ARG A 324 -5.68 -20.90 11.86
CA ARG A 324 -5.01 -22.01 12.53
C ARG A 324 -3.91 -21.53 13.46
N VAL A 325 -3.03 -20.67 12.96
CA VAL A 325 -1.92 -20.14 13.77
C VAL A 325 -2.42 -19.15 14.83
N GLY A 326 -3.35 -18.27 14.45
CA GLY A 326 -3.96 -17.28 15.33
C GLY A 326 -5.03 -17.83 16.29
N LYS A 327 -5.37 -19.12 16.18
CA LYS A 327 -6.38 -19.82 17.00
C LYS A 327 -7.77 -19.16 16.93
N PHE A 328 -8.14 -18.67 15.75
CA PHE A 328 -9.49 -18.19 15.48
C PHE A 328 -10.38 -19.34 14.98
N ASP A 329 -11.60 -19.44 15.50
CA ASP A 329 -12.52 -20.52 15.09
C ASP A 329 -12.94 -20.41 13.62
N THR A 330 -13.09 -19.18 13.12
CA THR A 330 -13.49 -18.91 11.73
C THR A 330 -12.84 -17.64 11.20
N ALA A 331 -12.74 -17.53 9.87
CA ALA A 331 -12.28 -16.32 9.21
C ALA A 331 -13.15 -15.09 9.53
N ASP A 332 -14.46 -15.27 9.74
CA ASP A 332 -15.35 -14.16 10.13
C ASP A 332 -15.03 -13.62 11.53
N ILE A 333 -14.69 -14.49 12.48
CA ILE A 333 -14.24 -14.09 13.82
C ILE A 333 -12.90 -13.36 13.70
N TYR A 334 -11.93 -13.94 12.98
CA TYR A 334 -10.65 -13.30 12.71
C TYR A 334 -10.82 -11.89 12.14
N TYR A 335 -11.65 -11.73 11.09
CA TYR A 335 -11.87 -10.43 10.46
C TYR A 335 -12.52 -9.42 11.39
N ARG A 336 -13.52 -9.83 12.18
CA ARG A 336 -14.19 -8.93 13.14
C ARG A 336 -13.23 -8.46 14.23
N GLU A 337 -12.45 -9.38 14.82
CA GLU A 337 -11.50 -9.05 15.89
C GLU A 337 -10.29 -8.25 15.39
N SER A 338 -9.93 -8.44 14.12
CA SER A 338 -8.78 -7.76 13.50
C SER A 338 -9.13 -6.42 12.86
N SER A 339 -10.41 -6.09 12.69
CA SER A 339 -10.84 -4.83 12.07
C SER A 339 -10.59 -3.63 12.97
N CYS A 340 -9.99 -2.58 12.42
CA CYS A 340 -9.63 -1.39 13.19
C CYS A 340 -10.79 -0.42 13.41
N VAL A 341 -11.89 -0.52 12.64
CA VAL A 341 -13.05 0.40 12.73
C VAL A 341 -13.59 0.54 14.17
N GLY A 342 -13.70 -0.56 14.91
CA GLY A 342 -14.18 -0.56 16.30
C GLY A 342 -13.26 0.15 17.31
N TYR A 343 -12.05 0.54 16.89
CA TYR A 343 -11.04 1.18 17.73
C TYR A 343 -10.94 2.69 17.46
N VAL A 344 -11.53 3.21 16.37
CA VAL A 344 -11.38 4.61 15.94
C VAL A 344 -11.85 5.60 17.01
N GLY A 345 -12.94 5.28 17.73
CA GLY A 345 -13.45 6.13 18.81
C GLY A 345 -12.50 6.30 20.01
N ARG A 346 -11.52 5.40 20.18
CA ARG A 346 -10.55 5.45 21.27
C ARG A 346 -9.25 6.18 20.93
N ILE A 347 -9.04 6.57 19.67
CA ILE A 347 -7.80 7.20 19.22
C ILE A 347 -7.61 8.57 19.88
N LYS A 348 -6.45 8.75 20.53
CA LYS A 348 -6.11 9.97 21.29
C LYS A 348 -5.10 10.89 20.59
N VAL A 349 -4.45 10.40 19.54
CA VAL A 349 -3.43 11.13 18.78
C VAL A 349 -3.97 11.61 17.44
N PRO A 350 -3.43 12.71 16.89
CA PRO A 350 -3.72 13.15 15.54
C PRO A 350 -3.58 12.05 14.49
N LEU A 351 -4.66 11.80 13.74
CA LEU A 351 -4.69 10.80 12.68
C LEU A 351 -5.29 11.40 11.40
N LEU A 352 -4.51 11.39 10.31
CA LEU A 352 -5.00 11.65 8.96
C LEU A 352 -5.29 10.32 8.25
N CYS A 353 -6.47 10.20 7.67
CA CYS A 353 -6.89 9.03 6.90
C CYS A 353 -7.06 9.45 5.43
N ILE A 354 -6.42 8.76 4.48
CA ILE A 354 -6.54 9.02 3.05
C ILE A 354 -7.13 7.79 2.35
N SER A 355 -8.27 7.97 1.67
CA SER A 355 -8.94 6.89 0.93
C SER A 355 -9.49 7.39 -0.42
N ALA A 356 -9.44 6.51 -1.43
CA ALA A 356 -10.05 6.79 -2.73
C ALA A 356 -11.42 6.11 -2.78
N LEU A 357 -12.42 6.77 -3.36
CA LEU A 357 -13.77 6.21 -3.49
C LEU A 357 -13.86 5.12 -4.58
N ASP A 358 -12.87 5.08 -5.47
CA ASP A 358 -12.70 4.07 -6.53
C ASP A 358 -11.68 2.98 -6.18
N ASP A 359 -11.28 2.84 -4.91
CA ASP A 359 -10.32 1.82 -4.48
C ASP A 359 -10.87 0.40 -4.78
N PRO A 360 -10.17 -0.40 -5.61
CA PRO A 360 -10.66 -1.71 -6.03
C PRO A 360 -10.47 -2.82 -4.98
N VAL A 361 -9.80 -2.51 -3.87
CA VAL A 361 -9.51 -3.44 -2.76
C VAL A 361 -10.28 -3.05 -1.51
N CYS A 362 -10.29 -1.75 -1.16
CA CYS A 362 -10.94 -1.23 0.03
C CYS A 362 -12.27 -0.53 -0.32
N THR A 363 -13.37 -1.10 0.15
CA THR A 363 -14.72 -0.65 -0.21
C THR A 363 -15.08 0.69 0.43
N LYS A 364 -15.69 1.61 -0.32
CA LYS A 364 -16.17 2.91 0.19
C LYS A 364 -17.23 2.78 1.28
N GLU A 365 -17.97 1.67 1.28
CA GLU A 365 -18.99 1.32 2.27
C GLU A 365 -18.41 1.08 3.67
N ALA A 366 -17.10 0.82 3.79
CA ALA A 366 -16.40 0.62 5.06
C ALA A 366 -15.70 1.89 5.57
N LEU A 367 -15.85 3.03 4.89
CA LEU A 367 -15.21 4.27 5.32
C LEU A 367 -15.83 4.82 6.61
N ILE A 368 -14.97 5.38 7.45
CA ILE A 368 -15.27 5.80 8.82
C ILE A 368 -15.88 7.20 8.93
N TRP A 369 -16.95 7.44 8.15
CA TRP A 369 -17.59 8.76 8.07
C TRP A 369 -18.10 9.23 9.43
N ASP A 370 -18.77 8.36 10.16
CA ASP A 370 -19.43 8.70 11.43
C ASP A 370 -18.42 8.78 12.57
N GLU A 371 -17.45 7.87 12.60
CA GLU A 371 -16.38 7.87 13.60
C GLU A 371 -15.53 9.13 13.50
N CYS A 372 -15.24 9.63 12.29
CA CYS A 372 -14.54 10.91 12.08
C CYS A 372 -15.36 12.12 12.53
N ARG A 373 -16.71 12.06 12.43
CA ARG A 373 -17.58 13.12 12.94
C ARG A 373 -17.63 13.15 14.47
N VAL A 374 -17.34 12.02 15.12
CA VAL A 374 -17.33 11.91 16.58
C VAL A 374 -15.94 12.18 17.17
N ASN A 375 -14.89 11.53 16.66
CA ASN A 375 -13.54 11.67 17.21
C ASN A 375 -12.82 12.91 16.66
N LYS A 376 -12.52 13.86 17.54
CA LYS A 376 -11.85 15.12 17.22
C LYS A 376 -10.41 14.96 16.73
N ASN A 377 -9.79 13.81 16.95
CA ASN A 377 -8.41 13.53 16.57
C ASN A 377 -8.27 12.84 15.22
N VAL A 378 -9.38 12.50 14.55
CA VAL A 378 -9.38 11.73 13.30
C VAL A 378 -9.99 12.57 12.18
N ILE A 379 -9.28 12.64 11.06
CA ILE A 379 -9.74 13.35 9.86
C ILE A 379 -9.66 12.40 8.68
N LEU A 380 -10.76 12.26 7.95
CA LEU A 380 -10.83 11.48 6.72
C LEU A 380 -10.79 12.41 5.51
N ALA A 381 -9.75 12.28 4.69
CA ALA A 381 -9.61 12.87 3.38
C ALA A 381 -9.95 11.83 2.32
N THR A 382 -10.93 12.16 1.48
CA THR A 382 -11.37 11.31 0.38
C THR A 382 -11.14 11.96 -0.97
N THR A 383 -10.74 11.14 -1.93
CA THR A 383 -10.59 11.51 -3.34
C THR A 383 -11.54 10.67 -4.18
N GLN A 384 -12.04 11.22 -5.29
CA GLN A 384 -12.88 10.45 -6.21
C GLN A 384 -12.10 9.33 -6.89
N HIS A 385 -10.82 9.61 -7.18
CA HIS A 385 -9.92 8.71 -7.88
C HIS A 385 -8.62 8.52 -7.12
N GLY A 386 -7.99 7.37 -7.32
CA GLY A 386 -6.65 7.08 -6.79
C GLY A 386 -6.27 5.60 -6.84
N GLY A 387 -7.27 4.72 -7.02
CA GLY A 387 -7.08 3.27 -6.91
C GLY A 387 -6.51 2.87 -5.55
N HIS A 388 -5.92 1.67 -5.46
CA HIS A 388 -5.29 1.21 -4.23
C HIS A 388 -3.81 1.63 -4.21
N LEU A 389 -3.49 2.63 -3.38
CA LEU A 389 -2.15 3.23 -3.19
C LEU A 389 -1.52 3.92 -4.42
N GLY A 390 -2.22 3.97 -5.56
CA GLY A 390 -1.70 4.49 -6.83
C GLY A 390 -1.47 6.00 -6.82
N TYR A 391 -2.55 6.79 -6.72
CA TYR A 391 -2.56 8.25 -6.60
C TYR A 391 -1.53 9.00 -7.49
N PHE A 392 -1.25 8.48 -8.67
CA PHE A 392 -0.28 9.12 -9.57
C PHE A 392 -0.88 10.41 -10.10
N ASP A 393 -0.09 11.48 -10.12
CA ASP A 393 -0.49 12.76 -10.71
C ASP A 393 0.59 13.30 -11.65
N GLY A 394 0.20 14.36 -12.38
CA GLY A 394 1.03 14.91 -13.46
C GLY A 394 1.06 14.03 -14.71
N MET A 395 1.62 14.55 -15.80
CA MET A 395 1.72 13.82 -17.08
C MET A 395 2.81 12.74 -17.08
N ASP A 396 3.82 12.88 -16.22
CA ASP A 396 4.99 12.01 -16.16
C ASP A 396 4.86 10.87 -15.13
N ALA A 397 3.77 10.86 -14.34
CA ALA A 397 3.48 9.87 -13.29
C ALA A 397 4.67 9.62 -12.33
N LYS A 398 5.48 10.66 -12.07
CA LYS A 398 6.64 10.55 -11.17
C LYS A 398 6.28 10.73 -9.70
N GLY A 399 5.19 11.45 -9.42
CA GLY A 399 4.73 11.74 -8.07
C GLY A 399 3.57 10.84 -7.66
N VAL A 400 3.56 10.47 -6.38
CA VAL A 400 2.42 9.84 -5.72
C VAL A 400 1.81 10.89 -4.79
N TRP A 401 0.60 11.36 -5.10
CA TRP A 401 -0.01 12.51 -4.43
C TRP A 401 -0.11 12.34 -2.90
N TRP A 402 -0.55 11.17 -2.44
CA TRP A 402 -0.75 10.93 -1.00
C TRP A 402 0.56 11.00 -0.21
N VAL A 403 1.72 10.68 -0.82
CA VAL A 403 3.03 10.80 -0.16
C VAL A 403 3.31 12.25 0.21
N ARG A 404 3.03 13.18 -0.71
CA ARG A 404 3.17 14.62 -0.46
C ARG A 404 2.16 15.14 0.56
N ALA A 405 0.92 14.66 0.50
CA ALA A 405 -0.12 15.03 1.46
C ALA A 405 0.22 14.57 2.88
N VAL A 406 0.78 13.37 3.04
CA VAL A 406 1.27 12.85 4.34
C VAL A 406 2.45 13.65 4.86
N ASP A 407 3.46 13.94 4.02
CA ASP A 407 4.58 14.81 4.41
C ASP A 407 4.11 16.20 4.86
N GLU A 408 3.22 16.84 4.09
CA GLU A 408 2.66 18.15 4.44
C GLU A 408 1.95 18.10 5.79
N PHE A 409 1.05 17.12 5.98
CA PHE A 409 0.32 16.94 7.23
C PHE A 409 1.25 16.73 8.43
N LEU A 410 2.20 15.79 8.33
CA LEU A 410 3.11 15.49 9.43
C LEU A 410 4.08 16.64 9.70
N THR A 411 4.51 17.39 8.68
CA THR A 411 5.35 18.59 8.84
C THR A 411 4.61 19.68 9.62
N VAL A 412 3.37 19.97 9.22
CA VAL A 412 2.55 20.99 9.90
C VAL A 412 2.22 20.53 11.32
N LEU A 413 1.88 19.25 11.51
CA LEU A 413 1.63 18.67 12.82
C LEU A 413 2.87 18.77 13.72
N GLY A 414 4.04 18.41 13.19
CA GLY A 414 5.37 18.54 13.79
C GLY A 414 5.68 19.92 14.37
N SER A 415 5.13 20.95 13.74
CA SER A 415 5.32 22.36 14.11
C SER A 415 4.18 22.93 14.95
N SER A 416 3.13 22.15 15.20
CA SER A 416 1.92 22.59 15.93
C SER A 416 2.05 22.45 17.44
N LYS A 417 1.13 23.09 18.18
CA LYS A 417 1.04 22.97 19.64
C LYS A 417 0.38 21.67 20.11
N LEU A 418 -0.20 20.90 19.19
CA LEU A 418 -0.91 19.65 19.49
C LEU A 418 0.06 18.52 19.87
N ILE A 419 1.33 18.62 19.48
CA ILE A 419 2.37 17.72 19.97
C ILE A 419 2.66 18.07 21.42
N LYS A 420 2.03 17.31 22.32
CA LYS A 420 2.37 17.33 23.74
C LYS A 420 3.75 16.70 23.87
N ARG A 421 4.80 17.52 24.08
CA ARG A 421 6.16 17.06 24.43
C ARG A 421 6.26 16.42 25.82
N GLN A 422 5.25 15.65 26.25
CA GLN A 422 5.08 15.17 27.61
C GLN A 422 4.93 13.64 27.72
N ASN A 423 5.38 12.87 26.73
CA ASN A 423 5.52 11.43 26.91
C ASN A 423 6.88 11.11 27.53
N LYS A 424 7.08 11.52 28.79
CA LYS A 424 8.12 10.93 29.63
C LYS A 424 7.79 9.43 29.75
N MET A 425 8.71 8.57 29.33
CA MET A 425 8.63 7.15 29.68
C MET A 425 8.45 7.02 31.20
N PRO A 426 7.54 6.15 31.68
CA PRO A 426 7.55 5.74 33.08
C PRO A 426 8.94 5.23 33.44
N ASP A 427 9.48 5.59 34.61
CA ASP A 427 10.84 5.22 35.06
C ASP A 427 11.10 3.70 35.02
N SER A 428 10.06 2.87 34.94
CA SER A 428 10.13 1.41 34.84
C SER A 428 10.55 0.83 33.49
N LEU A 429 10.71 1.65 32.43
CA LEU A 429 11.06 1.19 31.07
C LEU A 429 12.43 1.67 30.57
N GLN A 430 13.26 2.27 31.42
CA GLN A 430 14.65 2.62 31.10
C GLN A 430 15.50 1.35 30.97
N VAL A 431 15.47 0.71 29.79
CA VAL A 431 16.41 -0.36 29.43
C VAL A 431 17.68 0.28 28.88
N MET A 432 18.84 -0.08 29.44
CA MET A 432 20.13 0.39 28.97
C MET A 432 20.30 0.10 27.46
N PRO A 433 20.82 1.05 26.65
CA PRO A 433 21.03 0.84 25.23
C PRO A 433 22.01 -0.32 25.02
N GLN A 434 21.54 -1.41 24.44
CA GLN A 434 22.40 -2.46 23.94
C GLN A 434 23.10 -1.96 22.68
N LYS A 435 24.42 -2.18 22.59
CA LYS A 435 25.21 -1.84 21.41
C LYS A 435 24.65 -2.58 20.19
N PRO A 436 24.59 -1.94 19.01
CA PRO A 436 24.18 -2.62 17.79
C PRO A 436 25.16 -3.77 17.49
N VAL A 437 24.64 -5.00 17.50
CA VAL A 437 25.40 -6.18 17.07
C VAL A 437 25.34 -6.24 15.54
N THR A 438 26.38 -5.73 14.89
CA THR A 438 26.58 -5.90 13.45
C THR A 438 27.01 -7.33 13.15
N ASN A 439 26.07 -8.27 13.04
CA ASN A 439 26.39 -9.64 12.63
C ASN A 439 26.37 -9.78 11.10
N ASN A 440 27.48 -9.40 10.46
CA ASN A 440 27.65 -9.50 9.00
C ASN A 440 27.98 -10.93 8.51
N ASP A 441 28.42 -11.84 9.38
CA ASP A 441 29.09 -13.07 8.91
C ASP A 441 28.16 -14.27 8.72
N SER A 442 27.00 -14.30 9.39
CA SER A 442 26.03 -15.40 9.25
C SER A 442 25.14 -15.24 8.00
N TYR A 443 24.72 -14.01 7.69
CA TYR A 443 23.77 -13.72 6.62
C TYR A 443 24.35 -13.90 5.21
N ALA A 444 25.63 -13.56 5.01
CA ALA A 444 26.31 -13.73 3.71
C ALA A 444 26.32 -15.20 3.23
N SER A 445 26.34 -16.15 4.17
CA SER A 445 26.31 -17.59 3.87
C SER A 445 24.92 -18.07 3.40
N PHE A 446 23.85 -17.45 3.91
CA PHE A 446 22.47 -17.79 3.54
C PHE A 446 22.09 -17.19 2.19
N VAL A 447 22.47 -15.94 1.91
CA VAL A 447 22.23 -15.27 0.61
C VAL A 447 22.92 -15.99 -0.55
N LYS A 448 24.13 -16.54 -0.33
CA LYS A 448 24.79 -17.40 -1.32
C LYS A 448 24.02 -18.69 -1.62
N LYS A 449 23.33 -19.26 -0.62
CA LYS A 449 22.54 -20.49 -0.78
C LYS A 449 21.24 -20.25 -1.55
N THR A 450 20.58 -19.11 -1.33
CA THR A 450 19.34 -18.74 -2.03
C THR A 450 19.60 -18.31 -3.48
N ASN A 451 20.70 -17.59 -3.77
CA ASN A 451 21.03 -17.19 -5.14
C ASN A 451 21.36 -18.38 -6.07
N ASN A 452 21.89 -19.49 -5.54
CA ASN A 452 22.18 -20.68 -6.35
C ASN A 452 20.94 -21.53 -6.67
N GLN A 453 19.81 -21.34 -5.99
CA GLN A 453 18.56 -22.08 -6.26
C GLN A 453 17.55 -21.30 -7.10
N ILE A 454 17.76 -20.01 -7.35
CA ILE A 454 16.85 -19.17 -8.14
C ILE A 454 17.21 -19.16 -9.64
N HIS A 455 18.33 -19.77 -10.05
CA HIS A 455 18.82 -19.71 -11.44
C HIS A 455 18.36 -20.83 -12.40
N LEU A 456 17.36 -21.65 -12.02
CA LEU A 456 16.75 -22.65 -12.90
C LEU A 456 15.23 -22.51 -12.86
N ASP A 457 14.69 -21.51 -13.57
CA ASP A 457 13.78 -21.73 -14.70
C ASP A 457 13.20 -20.39 -15.22
N ASN A 458 13.27 -20.25 -16.54
CA ASN A 458 12.57 -19.29 -17.40
C ASN A 458 12.93 -17.80 -17.34
N THR A 459 14.06 -17.47 -17.98
CA THR A 459 14.25 -16.19 -18.71
C THR A 459 14.71 -16.50 -20.14
N PRO A 460 14.10 -15.90 -21.19
CA PRO A 460 14.65 -16.01 -22.54
C PRO A 460 15.99 -15.27 -22.60
N LYS A 461 17.02 -15.93 -23.15
CA LYS A 461 18.36 -15.37 -23.35
C LYS A 461 18.30 -14.11 -24.22
N MET A 462 18.58 -12.95 -23.64
CA MET A 462 19.05 -11.78 -24.40
C MET A 462 20.58 -11.87 -24.51
N ASN A 463 21.08 -11.83 -25.75
CA ASN A 463 22.51 -11.78 -26.03
C ASN A 463 23.11 -10.46 -25.53
N LYS A 464 24.29 -10.58 -24.88
CA LYS A 464 25.15 -9.46 -24.52
C LYS A 464 25.53 -8.66 -25.78
N ILE A 465 25.12 -7.39 -25.84
CA ILE A 465 25.82 -6.37 -26.60
C ILE A 465 26.45 -5.45 -25.57
N SER A 466 27.78 -5.37 -25.61
CA SER A 466 28.58 -4.39 -24.90
C SER A 466 28.21 -2.99 -25.36
N MET A 467 27.88 -2.08 -24.44
CA MET A 467 27.86 -0.66 -24.73
C MET A 467 28.60 0.12 -23.65
N GLU A 468 29.54 0.91 -24.14
CA GLU A 468 30.32 1.95 -23.51
C GLU A 468 29.44 3.04 -22.89
N GLU A 469 30.07 3.83 -22.03
CA GLU A 469 29.55 5.08 -21.47
C GLU A 469 28.80 5.94 -22.50
N GLN A 470 27.48 6.06 -22.32
CA GLN A 470 26.71 7.16 -22.88
C GLN A 470 25.76 7.71 -21.81
N GLY A 471 25.78 9.03 -21.70
CA GLY A 471 25.13 9.79 -20.64
C GLY A 471 23.60 9.69 -20.63
N SER A 472 23.05 10.20 -19.53
CA SER A 472 21.66 10.51 -19.26
C SER A 472 20.82 10.83 -20.52
N GLU A 473 20.23 9.81 -21.15
CA GLU A 473 19.11 9.98 -22.07
C GLU A 473 17.80 10.00 -21.26
N THR A 474 17.16 11.16 -21.23
CA THR A 474 15.79 11.31 -20.77
C THR A 474 14.86 10.54 -21.72
N VAL A 475 14.46 9.33 -21.34
CA VAL A 475 13.39 8.58 -22.03
C VAL A 475 12.14 9.46 -22.07
N SER A 476 11.61 9.71 -23.27
CA SER A 476 10.47 10.61 -23.43
C SER A 476 9.22 10.05 -22.73
N THR A 477 8.34 10.95 -22.29
CA THR A 477 7.04 10.57 -21.70
C THR A 477 6.22 9.71 -22.65
N VAL A 478 6.36 9.93 -23.97
CA VAL A 478 5.66 9.16 -25.01
C VAL A 478 6.16 7.71 -25.08
N ASP A 479 7.48 7.50 -25.02
CA ASP A 479 8.06 6.14 -25.04
C ASP A 479 7.65 5.35 -23.79
N SER A 480 7.54 6.04 -22.66
CA SER A 480 7.09 5.47 -21.39
C SER A 480 5.62 5.04 -21.44
N ILE A 481 4.75 5.85 -22.05
CA ILE A 481 3.33 5.54 -22.25
C ILE A 481 3.16 4.38 -23.23
N MET A 482 3.86 4.40 -24.36
CA MET A 482 3.77 3.33 -25.37
C MET A 482 4.30 1.99 -24.85
N PHE A 483 5.38 2.02 -24.07
CA PHE A 483 5.90 0.83 -23.41
C PHE A 483 4.91 0.25 -22.38
N PHE A 484 4.28 1.13 -21.59
CA PHE A 484 3.26 0.73 -20.62
C PHE A 484 2.04 0.10 -21.30
N LEU A 485 1.45 0.77 -22.30
CA LEU A 485 0.26 0.28 -23.01
C LEU A 485 0.52 -1.07 -23.68
N LYS A 486 1.70 -1.26 -24.29
CA LYS A 486 2.08 -2.54 -24.89
C LYS A 486 2.13 -3.67 -23.87
N ARG A 487 2.80 -3.47 -22.74
CA ARG A 487 2.92 -4.48 -21.67
C ARG A 487 1.61 -4.73 -20.92
N PHE A 488 0.76 -3.72 -20.77
CA PHE A 488 -0.56 -3.88 -20.17
C PHE A 488 -1.43 -4.79 -21.03
N MET A 489 -1.45 -4.58 -22.34
CA MET A 489 -2.19 -5.42 -23.29
C MET A 489 -1.66 -6.86 -23.34
N ASP A 490 -0.36 -7.09 -23.14
CA ASP A 490 0.23 -8.45 -23.09
C ASP A 490 -0.17 -9.25 -21.84
N GLN A 491 -0.82 -8.63 -20.84
CA GLN A 491 -1.26 -9.29 -19.59
C GLN A 491 -2.77 -9.60 -19.53
N PHE A 492 -3.53 -9.21 -20.55
CA PHE A 492 -4.95 -9.55 -20.75
C PHE A 492 -5.13 -10.38 -22.02
#